data_AF-A0A7V2H7F0-F1
#
_entry.id   AF-A0A7V2H7F0-F1
#
_cell.length_a   1.000
_cell.length_b   1.000
_cell.length_c   1.000
_cell.angle_alpha   90.00
_cell.angle_beta   90.00
_cell.angle_gamma   90.00
#
_symmetry.space_group_name_H-M   'P 1'
#
loop_
_entity.id
_entity.type
_entity.pdbx_description
1 polymer ?
#
loop_
_entity_poly.entity_id
_entity_poly.type
_entity_poly.pdbx_seq_one_letter_code
_entity_poly.pdbx_strand_id
1 'polypeptide(L)'
;GSILLVGYALVAGNFHLAAARFTSGGALDGSFGSSGTWTLDLSPNGEQATSVALLPDGSALLGGFANGNGVVVKLTATGTLDTSFATNGVATADFGGSWDRLTSLAVLDDGRIFAVGTAGGSTRSTRDFAVALLKPDGSFDTEFDGDGRMRLNLQGNADEAAAVATAGNRMIVAGTSSADAAAPFSFDFAVAAFSLAVVPPPPPPPPPPPPPPTNTAPSASFTVPAVNVRSFQSSFVAQIADPDSSDTHTVTWDFGDGTVRTFASIADALAVSHTWVADGVYAVTLTVTDSAGATTVATASVTVSVWAKVADENRPGKFKLLVGGTDGRDVIFFRSDHHSRVRLWLNSRKRERFDNISQIIVRGGAGNDWLSVWGRNARCLRTEIFGDAGNDTVKGSSGNDLLHGGDGDDILVGHAGNDTIFGDAGSDILLGQKGDDRLFGGDGNDTLIGGPGCDKLFGESGNDSFVIEKGDRDQHDATADDVILRKFRKIKWRECE
;
A
#
# COMPACT_ATOMS: atom_id res chain seq x y z
N GLY A 1 8.10 -29.07 -6.69
CA GLY A 1 7.10 -30.11 -6.99
C GLY A 1 7.78 -31.42 -7.33
N SER A 2 8.75 -31.85 -6.51
CA SER A 2 9.43 -33.15 -6.64
C SER A 2 9.16 -33.93 -5.35
N ILE A 3 9.22 -35.24 -5.41
CA ILE A 3 9.01 -36.14 -4.27
C ILE A 3 10.36 -36.75 -3.92
N LEU A 4 10.79 -36.61 -2.66
CA LEU A 4 12.00 -37.25 -2.15
C LEU A 4 11.58 -38.43 -1.27
N LEU A 5 12.00 -39.64 -1.66
CA LEU A 5 11.81 -40.86 -0.88
C LEU A 5 13.14 -41.26 -0.25
N VAL A 6 13.07 -41.79 0.95
CA VAL A 6 14.25 -42.25 1.71
C VAL A 6 14.02 -43.67 2.21
N GLY A 7 15.09 -44.41 2.39
CA GLY A 7 15.02 -45.82 2.75
C GLY A 7 16.40 -46.46 2.82
N TYR A 8 16.46 -47.71 2.37
CA TYR A 8 17.70 -48.45 2.19
C TYR A 8 17.86 -48.93 0.76
N ALA A 9 19.10 -49.12 0.33
CA ALA A 9 19.45 -49.83 -0.90
C ALA A 9 20.30 -51.05 -0.55
N LEU A 10 20.06 -52.17 -1.23
CA LEU A 10 20.90 -53.36 -1.11
C LEU A 10 21.98 -53.32 -2.19
N VAL A 11 23.22 -53.03 -1.80
CA VAL A 11 24.37 -52.91 -2.70
C VAL A 11 25.42 -53.95 -2.29
N ALA A 12 25.74 -54.87 -3.21
CA ALA A 12 26.71 -55.95 -2.97
C ALA A 12 26.44 -56.78 -1.68
N GLY A 13 25.18 -56.89 -1.24
CA GLY A 13 24.79 -57.62 -0.03
C GLY A 13 24.75 -56.78 1.24
N ASN A 14 25.16 -55.51 1.20
CA ASN A 14 25.12 -54.57 2.32
C ASN A 14 23.95 -53.58 2.15
N PHE A 15 23.35 -53.20 3.28
CA PHE A 15 22.33 -52.16 3.32
C PHE A 15 23.00 -50.81 3.42
N HIS A 16 22.65 -49.88 2.52
CA HIS A 16 23.16 -48.51 2.49
C HIS A 16 22.01 -47.55 2.79
N LEU A 17 22.30 -46.40 3.43
CA LEU A 17 21.36 -45.27 3.43
C LEU A 17 21.04 -44.89 1.98
N ALA A 18 19.77 -44.69 1.66
CA ALA A 18 19.35 -44.40 0.30
C ALA A 18 18.31 -43.28 0.21
N ALA A 19 18.38 -42.55 -0.90
CA ALA A 19 17.41 -41.54 -1.30
C ALA A 19 17.10 -41.64 -2.79
N ALA A 20 15.86 -41.36 -3.17
CA ALA A 20 15.47 -41.24 -4.57
C ALA A 20 14.55 -40.04 -4.77
N ARG A 21 14.87 -39.19 -5.75
CA ARG A 21 14.05 -38.03 -6.10
C ARG A 21 13.27 -38.28 -7.37
N PHE A 22 11.98 -38.01 -7.32
CA PHE A 22 11.05 -38.12 -8.44
C PHE A 22 10.51 -36.74 -8.82
N THR A 23 10.34 -36.52 -10.11
CA THR A 23 9.60 -35.38 -10.66
C THR A 23 8.13 -35.45 -10.27
N SER A 24 7.38 -34.34 -10.43
CA SER A 24 5.92 -34.34 -10.25
C SER A 24 5.18 -35.35 -11.13
N GLY A 25 5.75 -35.72 -12.28
CA GLY A 25 5.22 -36.74 -13.18
C GLY A 25 5.56 -38.18 -12.77
N GLY A 26 6.24 -38.39 -11.65
CA GLY A 26 6.58 -39.72 -11.13
C GLY A 26 7.81 -40.38 -11.77
N ALA A 27 8.51 -39.70 -12.69
CA ALA A 27 9.78 -40.18 -13.24
C ALA A 27 10.95 -39.83 -12.30
N LEU A 28 12.00 -40.66 -12.27
CA LEU A 28 13.25 -40.33 -11.56
C LEU A 28 13.83 -39.01 -12.08
N ASP A 29 14.24 -38.14 -11.16
CA ASP A 29 14.83 -36.86 -11.47
C ASP A 29 16.33 -36.99 -11.69
N GLY A 30 16.75 -37.08 -12.95
CA GLY A 30 18.15 -37.25 -13.33
C GLY A 30 19.12 -36.17 -12.84
N SER A 31 18.62 -35.04 -12.33
CA SER A 31 19.46 -33.97 -11.75
C SER A 31 19.81 -34.18 -10.27
N PHE A 32 19.30 -35.25 -9.64
CA PHE A 32 19.57 -35.59 -8.24
C PHE A 32 20.52 -36.78 -8.13
N GLY A 33 21.62 -36.62 -7.39
CA GLY A 33 22.57 -37.68 -7.12
C GLY A 33 23.08 -38.36 -8.41
N SER A 34 23.13 -39.68 -8.41
CA SER A 34 23.44 -40.51 -9.58
C SER A 34 22.14 -40.91 -10.28
N SER A 35 21.71 -40.12 -11.27
CA SER A 35 20.52 -40.36 -12.12
C SER A 35 19.20 -40.52 -11.34
N GLY A 36 18.99 -39.67 -10.34
CA GLY A 36 17.78 -39.66 -9.50
C GLY A 36 17.90 -40.42 -8.19
N THR A 37 19.04 -41.08 -7.95
CA THR A 37 19.26 -41.89 -6.74
C THR A 37 20.55 -41.49 -6.02
N TRP A 38 20.59 -41.68 -4.72
CA TRP A 38 21.75 -41.46 -3.89
C TRP A 38 21.87 -42.58 -2.85
N THR A 39 23.10 -43.02 -2.58
CA THR A 39 23.38 -44.03 -1.55
C THR A 39 24.65 -43.68 -0.79
N LEU A 40 24.70 -44.02 0.50
CA LEU A 40 25.87 -43.90 1.33
C LEU A 40 26.03 -45.14 2.20
N ASP A 41 27.24 -45.69 2.19
CA ASP A 41 27.67 -46.79 3.06
C ASP A 41 28.38 -46.19 4.27
N LEU A 42 27.81 -46.36 5.46
CA LEU A 42 28.43 -45.95 6.72
C LEU A 42 28.95 -47.15 7.53
N SER A 43 28.62 -48.39 7.15
CA SER A 43 28.78 -49.58 7.97
C SER A 43 28.39 -50.87 7.22
N PRO A 44 29.04 -51.99 7.54
CA PRO A 44 28.78 -53.26 6.87
C PRO A 44 27.42 -53.90 7.23
N ASN A 45 26.67 -53.38 8.21
CA ASN A 45 25.48 -54.03 8.74
C ASN A 45 24.33 -53.06 9.01
N GLY A 46 23.27 -53.18 8.21
CA GLY A 46 21.92 -52.73 8.56
C GLY A 46 21.77 -51.20 8.62
N GLU A 47 21.69 -50.58 7.45
CA GLU A 47 21.51 -49.14 7.32
C GLU A 47 20.18 -48.80 6.68
N GLN A 48 19.53 -47.77 7.19
CA GLN A 48 18.29 -47.30 6.63
C GLN A 48 18.04 -45.86 7.02
N ALA A 49 17.72 -45.03 6.04
CA ALA A 49 17.06 -43.76 6.27
C ALA A 49 15.57 -44.01 6.52
N THR A 50 15.06 -43.53 7.66
CA THR A 50 13.66 -43.70 8.07
C THR A 50 12.87 -42.40 7.97
N SER A 51 13.57 -41.26 7.92
CA SER A 51 12.97 -39.94 7.97
C SER A 51 13.68 -38.94 7.07
N VAL A 52 12.93 -37.95 6.61
CA VAL A 52 13.42 -36.87 5.76
C VAL A 52 12.80 -35.55 6.16
N ALA A 53 13.60 -34.49 6.20
CA ALA A 53 13.13 -33.11 6.31
C ALA A 53 13.73 -32.27 5.18
N LEU A 54 12.90 -31.43 4.57
CA LEU A 54 13.32 -30.48 3.54
C LEU A 54 13.62 -29.13 4.19
N LEU A 55 14.71 -28.50 3.77
CA LEU A 55 15.14 -27.18 4.24
C LEU A 55 14.76 -26.09 3.22
N PRO A 56 14.57 -24.82 3.64
CA PRO A 56 14.16 -23.73 2.75
C PRO A 56 15.13 -23.46 1.59
N ASP A 57 16.42 -23.79 1.76
CA ASP A 57 17.46 -23.67 0.73
C ASP A 57 17.41 -24.80 -0.32
N GLY A 58 16.46 -25.73 -0.20
CA GLY A 58 16.29 -26.89 -1.07
C GLY A 58 17.18 -28.09 -0.70
N SER A 59 18.03 -27.98 0.32
CA SER A 59 18.75 -29.12 0.89
C SER A 59 17.81 -30.02 1.71
N ALA A 60 18.28 -31.23 2.05
CA ALA A 60 17.49 -32.20 2.79
C ALA A 60 18.31 -32.86 3.90
N LEU A 61 17.68 -33.07 5.05
CA LEU A 61 18.20 -33.88 6.13
C LEU A 61 17.58 -35.27 6.07
N LEU A 62 18.42 -36.30 6.15
CA LEU A 62 18.03 -37.70 6.19
C LEU A 62 18.36 -38.25 7.57
N GLY A 63 17.33 -38.68 8.30
CA GLY A 63 17.46 -39.34 9.59
C GLY A 63 17.30 -40.84 9.45
N GLY A 64 18.09 -41.60 10.20
CA GLY A 64 18.00 -43.05 10.20
C GLY A 64 18.99 -43.69 11.15
N PHE A 65 19.42 -44.91 10.84
CA PHE A 65 20.39 -45.62 11.66
C PHE A 65 21.46 -46.29 10.80
N ALA A 66 22.68 -46.33 11.36
CA ALA A 66 23.83 -47.02 10.80
C ALA A 66 24.78 -47.45 11.93
N ASN A 67 25.46 -48.59 11.78
CA ASN A 67 26.38 -49.14 12.79
C ASN A 67 25.79 -49.19 14.22
N GLY A 68 24.49 -49.47 14.34
CA GLY A 68 23.79 -49.49 15.63
C GLY A 68 23.64 -48.12 16.29
N ASN A 69 23.79 -47.00 15.58
CA ASN A 69 23.57 -45.66 16.10
C ASN A 69 22.53 -44.91 15.25
N GLY A 70 21.85 -43.93 15.85
CA GLY A 70 21.10 -42.93 15.10
C GLY A 70 22.05 -42.07 14.28
N VAL A 71 21.70 -41.76 13.04
CA VAL A 71 22.47 -40.89 12.16
C VAL A 71 21.59 -39.86 11.47
N VAL A 72 22.14 -38.66 11.28
CA VAL A 72 21.56 -37.62 10.44
C VAL A 72 22.60 -37.23 9.40
N VAL A 73 22.22 -37.23 8.12
CA VAL A 73 23.07 -36.77 7.02
C VAL A 73 22.39 -35.64 6.27
N LYS A 74 23.18 -34.73 5.72
CA LYS A 74 22.66 -33.60 4.93
C LYS A 74 23.02 -33.76 3.46
N LEU A 75 22.02 -33.67 2.60
CA LEU A 75 22.16 -33.64 1.16
C LEU A 75 21.91 -32.23 0.64
N THR A 76 22.74 -31.77 -0.29
CA THR A 76 22.49 -30.55 -1.06
C THR A 76 21.25 -30.70 -1.93
N ALA A 77 20.76 -29.58 -2.49
CA ALA A 77 19.62 -29.58 -3.40
C ALA A 77 19.82 -30.44 -4.67
N THR A 78 21.06 -30.78 -5.03
CA THR A 78 21.38 -31.66 -6.17
C THR A 78 21.68 -33.09 -5.75
N GLY A 79 21.52 -33.46 -4.48
CA GLY A 79 21.73 -34.83 -4.00
C GLY A 79 23.20 -35.21 -3.84
N THR A 80 24.06 -34.25 -3.48
CA THR A 80 25.43 -34.52 -3.01
C THR A 80 25.49 -34.43 -1.50
N LEU A 81 26.37 -35.22 -0.86
CA LEU A 81 26.58 -35.14 0.59
C LEU A 81 27.22 -33.78 0.93
N ASP A 82 26.61 -33.03 1.86
CA ASP A 82 27.14 -31.77 2.37
C ASP A 82 28.17 -32.06 3.46
N THR A 83 29.45 -32.08 3.09
CA THR A 83 30.55 -32.43 4.02
C THR A 83 30.82 -31.36 5.07
N SER A 84 30.22 -30.17 4.97
CA SER A 84 30.33 -29.13 5.98
C SER A 84 29.41 -29.37 7.19
N PHE A 85 28.42 -30.25 7.04
CA PHE A 85 27.51 -30.64 8.11
C PHE A 85 28.18 -31.68 9.01
N ALA A 86 28.20 -31.43 10.32
CA ALA A 86 28.81 -32.29 11.33
C ALA A 86 30.21 -32.78 10.92
N THR A 87 30.50 -34.06 11.14
CA THR A 87 31.79 -34.65 10.75
C THR A 87 31.65 -35.33 9.39
N ASN A 88 32.21 -34.70 8.34
CA ASN A 88 32.17 -35.20 6.96
C ASN A 88 30.76 -35.47 6.42
N GLY A 89 29.76 -34.69 6.83
CA GLY A 89 28.38 -34.81 6.37
C GLY A 89 27.50 -35.75 7.19
N VAL A 90 28.03 -36.33 8.27
CA VAL A 90 27.33 -37.29 9.13
C VAL A 90 27.35 -36.82 10.58
N ALA A 91 26.16 -36.62 11.14
CA ALA A 91 25.95 -36.42 12.57
C ALA A 91 25.54 -37.75 13.20
N THR A 92 26.25 -38.17 14.25
CA THR A 92 25.84 -39.32 15.06
C THR A 92 24.85 -38.84 16.11
N ALA A 93 23.57 -39.16 15.93
CA ALA A 93 22.50 -38.93 16.91
C ALA A 93 22.43 -40.11 17.89
N ASP A 94 23.51 -40.30 18.64
CA ASP A 94 23.61 -41.32 19.69
C ASP A 94 22.66 -40.97 20.86
N PHE A 95 21.57 -41.73 21.02
CA PHE A 95 20.67 -41.59 22.17
C PHE A 95 21.26 -42.21 23.46
N GLY A 96 22.42 -42.86 23.35
CA GLY A 96 23.30 -43.40 24.38
C GLY A 96 22.97 -44.83 24.79
N GLY A 97 22.15 -45.51 24.01
CA GLY A 97 21.93 -46.95 24.15
C GLY A 97 23.20 -47.74 23.85
N SER A 98 23.12 -49.06 24.01
CA SER A 98 24.06 -49.98 23.37
C SER A 98 23.80 -50.11 21.87
N TRP A 99 22.59 -49.75 21.44
CA TRP A 99 22.23 -49.51 20.06
C TRP A 99 21.14 -48.45 20.01
N ASP A 100 21.13 -47.62 18.97
CA ASP A 100 20.22 -46.49 18.84
C ASP A 100 19.62 -46.47 17.44
N ARG A 101 18.34 -46.13 17.38
CA ARG A 101 17.60 -46.01 16.11
C ARG A 101 16.85 -44.70 16.08
N LEU A 102 17.28 -43.79 15.21
CA LEU A 102 16.47 -42.62 14.87
C LEU A 102 15.36 -43.08 13.94
N THR A 103 14.12 -42.80 14.32
CA THR A 103 12.92 -43.18 13.56
C THR A 103 12.33 -42.00 12.82
N SER A 104 12.34 -40.81 13.43
CA SER A 104 11.81 -39.58 12.87
C SER A 104 12.66 -38.36 13.27
N LEU A 105 12.68 -37.34 12.43
CA LEU A 105 13.25 -36.03 12.75
C LEU A 105 12.34 -34.90 12.28
N ALA A 106 12.51 -33.73 12.89
CA ALA A 106 11.89 -32.49 12.46
C ALA A 106 12.86 -31.32 12.65
N VAL A 107 12.67 -30.27 11.87
CA VAL A 107 13.46 -29.03 11.93
C VAL A 107 12.62 -27.96 12.63
N LEU A 108 13.22 -27.27 13.60
CA LEU A 108 12.60 -26.17 14.34
C LEU A 108 12.79 -24.84 13.58
N ASP A 109 12.04 -23.81 13.95
CA ASP A 109 12.07 -22.49 13.28
C ASP A 109 13.46 -21.82 13.36
N ASP A 110 14.24 -22.13 14.40
CA ASP A 110 15.62 -21.66 14.58
C ASP A 110 16.69 -22.52 13.87
N GLY A 111 16.25 -23.53 13.10
CA GLY A 111 17.11 -24.42 12.33
C GLY A 111 17.68 -25.60 13.12
N ARG A 112 17.39 -25.74 14.42
CA ARG A 112 17.77 -26.94 15.18
C ARG A 112 17.00 -28.17 14.71
N ILE A 113 17.62 -29.33 14.90
CA ILE A 113 17.11 -30.62 14.44
C ILE A 113 16.69 -31.42 15.66
N PHE A 114 15.38 -31.66 15.78
CA PHE A 114 14.82 -32.49 16.84
C PHE A 114 14.67 -33.92 16.31
N ALA A 115 15.56 -34.81 16.77
CA ALA A 115 15.61 -36.21 16.38
C ALA A 115 14.95 -37.08 17.46
N VAL A 116 14.15 -38.06 17.05
CA VAL A 116 13.48 -38.98 17.96
C VAL A 116 13.70 -40.42 17.54
N GLY A 117 13.64 -41.31 18.52
CA GLY A 117 13.90 -42.71 18.26
C GLY A 117 13.87 -43.61 19.49
N THR A 118 14.63 -44.68 19.40
CA THR A 118 14.77 -45.69 20.44
C THR A 118 16.22 -45.77 20.88
N ALA A 119 16.44 -45.66 22.18
CA ALA A 119 17.69 -46.03 22.83
C ALA A 119 17.57 -47.46 23.36
N GLY A 120 18.26 -48.38 22.74
CA GLY A 120 18.25 -49.79 23.11
C GLY A 120 19.33 -50.14 24.11
N GLY A 121 19.00 -50.87 25.17
CA GLY A 121 19.97 -51.37 26.13
C GLY A 121 20.71 -52.63 25.66
N SER A 122 21.51 -53.20 26.57
CA SER A 122 22.34 -54.39 26.30
C SER A 122 21.55 -55.67 26.05
N THR A 123 20.25 -55.66 26.36
CA THR A 123 19.30 -56.73 25.99
C THR A 123 18.27 -56.17 25.01
N ARG A 124 17.80 -57.01 24.07
CA ARG A 124 16.79 -56.57 23.07
C ARG A 124 15.44 -56.17 23.69
N SER A 125 15.21 -56.51 24.96
CA SER A 125 13.98 -56.22 25.70
C SER A 125 14.01 -54.90 26.45
N THR A 126 15.14 -54.20 26.51
CA THR A 126 15.25 -52.87 27.13
C THR A 126 15.38 -51.82 26.03
N ARG A 127 14.36 -51.00 25.87
CA ARG A 127 14.22 -49.94 24.87
C ARG A 127 13.58 -48.75 25.58
N ASP A 128 14.24 -47.60 25.47
CA ASP A 128 13.74 -46.35 26.02
C ASP A 128 13.32 -45.43 24.89
N PHE A 129 12.25 -44.69 25.14
CA PHE A 129 11.84 -43.59 24.29
C PHE A 129 12.93 -42.54 24.32
N ALA A 130 13.48 -42.16 23.17
CA ALA A 130 14.63 -41.29 23.13
C ALA A 130 14.45 -40.09 22.21
N VAL A 131 15.02 -38.98 22.62
CA VAL A 131 15.08 -37.74 21.85
C VAL A 131 16.48 -37.15 21.91
N ALA A 132 16.88 -36.44 20.87
CA ALA A 132 18.12 -35.70 20.77
C ALA A 132 17.87 -34.38 20.07
N LEU A 133 18.57 -33.34 20.51
CA LEU A 133 18.56 -32.03 19.87
C LEU A 133 19.93 -31.76 19.27
N LEU A 134 19.96 -31.49 17.97
CA LEU A 134 21.16 -31.07 17.26
C LEU A 134 21.04 -29.61 16.85
N LYS A 135 22.16 -28.92 16.82
CA LYS A 135 22.31 -27.58 16.24
C LYS A 135 22.21 -27.62 14.72
N PRO A 136 22.02 -26.48 14.04
CA PRO A 136 21.97 -26.43 12.58
C PRO A 136 23.24 -26.99 11.88
N ASP A 137 24.38 -26.96 12.58
CA ASP A 137 25.65 -27.54 12.11
C ASP A 137 25.75 -29.06 12.34
N GLY A 138 24.76 -29.69 12.97
CA GLY A 138 24.70 -31.12 13.25
C GLY A 138 25.41 -31.57 14.52
N SER A 139 26.00 -30.66 15.31
CA SER A 139 26.52 -30.97 16.64
C SER A 139 25.41 -31.07 17.69
N PHE A 140 25.62 -31.82 18.78
CA PHE A 140 24.65 -31.90 19.87
C PHE A 140 24.43 -30.53 20.53
N ASP A 141 23.17 -30.20 20.80
CA ASP A 141 22.80 -29.04 21.62
C ASP A 141 22.88 -29.41 23.10
N THR A 142 24.08 -29.31 23.69
CA THR A 142 24.34 -29.73 25.09
C THR A 142 23.56 -28.94 26.14
N GLU A 143 22.89 -27.84 25.77
CA GLU A 143 21.97 -27.13 26.67
C GLU A 143 20.64 -27.89 26.86
N PHE A 144 20.32 -28.81 25.95
CA PHE A 144 19.18 -29.71 26.05
C PHE A 144 19.54 -30.92 26.93
N ASP A 145 18.96 -31.00 28.13
CA ASP A 145 19.12 -32.10 29.10
C ASP A 145 20.58 -32.41 29.53
N GLY A 146 21.51 -31.46 29.31
CA GLY A 146 22.89 -31.51 29.78
C GLY A 146 23.89 -32.21 28.86
N ASP A 147 23.44 -33.14 28.01
CA ASP A 147 24.28 -33.81 27.00
C ASP A 147 23.66 -33.83 25.59
N GLY A 148 22.55 -33.11 25.39
CA GLY A 148 21.88 -32.95 24.09
C GLY A 148 20.88 -34.05 23.75
N ARG A 149 20.57 -34.94 24.70
CA ARG A 149 19.66 -36.06 24.51
C ARG A 149 18.92 -36.39 25.79
N MET A 150 17.77 -37.03 25.65
CA MET A 150 16.94 -37.44 26.78
C MET A 150 16.36 -38.82 26.51
N ARG A 151 16.36 -39.67 27.53
CA ARG A 151 15.62 -40.93 27.54
C ARG A 151 14.47 -40.84 28.51
N LEU A 152 13.30 -41.27 28.06
CA LEU A 152 12.09 -41.34 28.84
C LEU A 152 11.70 -42.80 28.97
N ASN A 153 11.59 -43.24 30.22
CA ASN A 153 10.87 -44.45 30.55
C ASN A 153 9.42 -44.04 30.84
N LEU A 154 8.53 -44.34 29.90
CA LEU A 154 7.12 -43.99 29.99
C LEU A 154 6.38 -45.04 30.81
N GLN A 155 6.58 -46.32 30.49
CA GLN A 155 6.03 -47.44 31.24
C GLN A 155 6.82 -48.71 30.94
N GLY A 156 7.53 -49.24 31.93
CA GLY A 156 8.24 -50.52 31.80
C GLY A 156 9.63 -50.37 31.20
N ASN A 157 10.05 -51.27 30.31
CA ASN A 157 11.38 -51.18 29.68
C ASN A 157 11.30 -51.27 28.15
N ALA A 158 10.13 -51.03 27.55
CA ALA A 158 9.92 -51.25 26.12
C ALA A 158 9.15 -50.08 25.49
N ASP A 159 9.77 -48.91 25.53
CA ASP A 159 9.27 -47.67 24.97
C ASP A 159 9.99 -47.30 23.66
N GLU A 160 9.23 -46.85 22.66
CA GLU A 160 9.78 -46.49 21.34
C GLU A 160 9.12 -45.21 20.83
N ALA A 161 9.92 -44.22 20.43
CA ALA A 161 9.42 -43.08 19.67
C ALA A 161 9.36 -43.44 18.18
N ALA A 162 8.26 -43.08 17.50
CA ALA A 162 8.03 -43.43 16.10
C ALA A 162 7.96 -42.21 15.19
N ALA A 163 7.34 -41.12 15.63
CA ALA A 163 7.10 -39.94 14.81
C ALA A 163 7.16 -38.66 15.64
N VAL A 164 7.68 -37.58 15.06
CA VAL A 164 7.63 -36.23 15.63
C VAL A 164 6.93 -35.25 14.69
N ALA A 165 6.17 -34.32 15.28
CA ALA A 165 5.61 -33.15 14.62
C ALA A 165 5.94 -31.88 15.41
N THR A 166 6.13 -30.76 14.71
CA THR A 166 6.56 -29.48 15.30
C THR A 166 5.61 -28.34 14.94
N ALA A 167 5.50 -27.36 15.84
CA ALA A 167 4.84 -26.08 15.62
C ALA A 167 5.60 -25.01 16.40
N GLY A 168 6.57 -24.36 15.74
CA GLY A 168 7.57 -23.53 16.41
C GLY A 168 8.38 -24.32 17.43
N ASN A 169 8.53 -23.78 18.65
CA ASN A 169 9.31 -24.40 19.74
C ASN A 169 8.57 -25.49 20.51
N ARG A 170 7.47 -26.02 19.95
CA ARG A 170 6.67 -27.10 20.53
C ARG A 170 6.77 -28.33 19.67
N MET A 171 7.07 -29.47 20.29
CA MET A 171 7.21 -30.76 19.62
C MET A 171 6.27 -31.76 20.27
N ILE A 172 5.57 -32.53 19.45
CA ILE A 172 4.78 -33.69 19.89
C ILE A 172 5.42 -34.92 19.29
N VAL A 173 5.72 -35.89 20.13
CA VAL A 173 6.35 -37.15 19.74
C VAL A 173 5.40 -38.29 20.09
N ALA A 174 5.05 -39.09 19.10
CA ALA A 174 4.18 -40.24 19.24
C ALA A 174 4.97 -41.54 19.09
N GLY A 175 4.53 -42.57 19.80
CA GLY A 175 5.24 -43.84 19.88
C GLY A 175 4.42 -44.92 20.57
N THR A 176 5.14 -45.92 21.08
CA THR A 176 4.57 -47.03 21.84
C THR A 176 5.25 -47.18 23.19
N SER A 177 4.51 -47.67 24.17
CA SER A 177 5.03 -47.97 25.51
C SER A 177 4.55 -49.35 25.96
N SER A 178 5.30 -50.04 26.82
CA SER A 178 4.94 -51.38 27.28
C SER A 178 5.46 -51.70 28.67
N ALA A 179 4.52 -51.91 29.59
CA ALA A 179 4.78 -52.22 31.00
C ALA A 179 5.54 -53.54 31.23
N ASP A 180 5.52 -54.49 30.28
CA ASP A 180 6.09 -55.82 30.46
C ASP A 180 7.12 -56.14 29.37
N ALA A 181 8.39 -56.01 29.73
CA ALA A 181 9.53 -56.33 28.87
C ALA A 181 9.58 -57.81 28.42
N ALA A 182 8.81 -58.70 29.07
CA ALA A 182 8.74 -60.12 28.78
C ALA A 182 7.48 -60.51 27.95
N ALA A 183 6.53 -59.60 27.73
CA ALA A 183 5.35 -59.83 26.91
C ALA A 183 5.48 -59.08 25.56
N PRO A 184 6.03 -59.71 24.51
CA PRO A 184 6.52 -59.04 23.29
C PRO A 184 5.48 -58.33 22.41
N PHE A 185 4.21 -58.25 22.81
CA PHE A 185 3.12 -57.71 21.98
C PHE A 185 2.08 -56.85 22.72
N SER A 186 2.31 -56.47 23.99
CA SER A 186 1.41 -55.57 24.70
C SER A 186 1.95 -54.14 24.64
N PHE A 187 1.66 -53.42 23.55
CA PHE A 187 2.05 -52.02 23.38
C PHE A 187 0.83 -51.11 23.50
N ASP A 188 0.94 -50.10 24.36
CA ASP A 188 0.02 -48.98 24.42
C ASP A 188 0.54 -47.83 23.56
N PHE A 189 -0.39 -47.02 23.04
CA PHE A 189 -0.05 -45.79 22.34
C PHE A 189 0.46 -44.75 23.33
N ALA A 190 1.62 -44.16 23.05
CA ALA A 190 2.27 -43.21 23.92
C ALA A 190 2.52 -41.88 23.20
N VAL A 191 2.37 -40.77 23.93
CA VAL A 191 2.65 -39.42 23.43
C VAL A 191 3.43 -38.65 24.48
N ALA A 192 4.51 -38.02 24.05
CA ALA A 192 5.30 -37.08 24.84
C ALA A 192 5.26 -35.70 24.18
N ALA A 193 5.05 -34.66 24.98
CA ALA A 193 5.07 -33.28 24.53
C ALA A 193 6.30 -32.56 25.09
N PHE A 194 7.01 -31.86 24.22
CA PHE A 194 8.21 -31.10 24.55
C PHE A 194 7.98 -29.63 24.22
N SER A 195 8.57 -28.75 25.01
CA SER A 195 8.61 -27.32 24.73
C SER A 195 9.98 -26.81 25.13
N LEU A 196 10.69 -26.20 24.18
CA LEU A 196 11.97 -25.56 24.48
C LEU A 196 11.66 -24.25 25.19
N ALA A 197 12.20 -24.08 26.39
CA ALA A 197 12.04 -22.84 27.14
C ALA A 197 12.58 -21.68 26.30
N VAL A 198 11.77 -20.64 26.11
CA VAL A 198 12.28 -19.35 25.67
C VAL A 198 13.13 -18.87 26.83
N VAL A 199 14.45 -18.95 26.72
CA VAL A 199 15.36 -18.44 27.75
C VAL A 199 15.03 -16.95 27.92
N PRO A 200 14.52 -16.51 29.09
CA PRO A 200 14.40 -15.08 29.34
C PRO A 200 15.81 -14.48 29.27
N PRO A 201 15.99 -13.31 28.65
CA PRO A 201 17.32 -12.75 28.45
C PRO A 201 18.07 -12.67 29.79
N PRO A 202 19.34 -13.08 29.86
CA PRO A 202 20.12 -13.00 31.10
C PRO A 202 20.17 -11.54 31.60
N PRO A 203 20.24 -11.30 32.93
CA PRO A 203 20.53 -9.97 33.44
C PRO A 203 21.88 -9.49 32.89
N PRO A 204 22.01 -8.23 32.46
CA PRO A 204 23.15 -7.78 31.67
C PRO A 204 24.46 -7.86 32.48
N PRO A 205 25.56 -8.40 31.91
CA PRO A 205 26.91 -8.22 32.46
C PRO A 205 27.34 -6.75 32.37
N PRO A 206 28.34 -6.29 33.16
CA PRO A 206 28.89 -4.94 33.01
C PRO A 206 29.38 -4.74 31.56
N PRO A 207 29.17 -3.54 30.97
CA PRO A 207 29.17 -3.37 29.52
C PRO A 207 30.55 -3.67 28.91
N PRO A 208 30.63 -4.56 27.91
CA PRO A 208 31.66 -4.51 26.88
C PRO A 208 31.44 -3.25 26.02
N PRO A 209 32.47 -2.77 25.27
CA PRO A 209 32.26 -1.65 24.38
C PRO A 209 31.10 -1.94 23.41
N PRO A 210 30.23 -0.97 23.14
CA PRO A 210 28.97 -1.23 22.46
C PRO A 210 29.22 -1.83 21.08
N PRO A 211 28.48 -2.89 20.67
CA PRO A 211 28.37 -3.21 19.25
C PRO A 211 27.74 -1.99 18.54
N PRO A 212 28.05 -1.76 17.26
CA PRO A 212 27.45 -0.66 16.52
C PRO A 212 25.92 -0.76 16.61
N PRO A 213 25.19 0.37 16.74
CA PRO A 213 23.74 0.34 16.87
C PRO A 213 23.14 -0.47 15.74
N THR A 214 22.29 -1.44 16.08
CA THR A 214 21.44 -2.10 15.10
C THR A 214 20.40 -1.09 14.69
N ASN A 215 20.45 -0.69 13.42
CA ASN A 215 19.51 0.24 12.84
C ASN A 215 18.05 -0.20 13.09
N THR A 216 17.31 0.63 13.81
CA THR A 216 15.90 0.43 14.15
C THR A 216 15.07 1.29 13.22
N ALA A 217 14.18 0.66 12.45
CA ALA A 217 13.36 1.39 11.49
C ALA A 217 12.58 2.55 12.16
N PRO A 218 12.45 3.71 11.49
CA PRO A 218 11.67 4.84 11.98
C PRO A 218 10.19 4.45 12.13
N SER A 219 9.44 5.17 12.94
CA SER A 219 7.98 5.11 12.99
C SER A 219 7.36 6.29 12.23
N ALA A 220 6.27 6.05 11.49
CA ALA A 220 5.59 7.09 10.74
C ALA A 220 4.07 6.86 10.72
N SER A 221 3.31 7.95 10.87
CA SER A 221 1.86 7.98 10.70
C SER A 221 1.41 9.38 10.27
N PHE A 222 0.21 9.50 9.72
CA PHE A 222 -0.37 10.80 9.39
C PHE A 222 -1.89 10.77 9.49
N THR A 223 -2.50 11.95 9.59
CA THR A 223 -3.96 12.09 9.61
C THR A 223 -4.46 12.53 8.23
N VAL A 224 -5.59 11.97 7.78
CA VAL A 224 -6.26 12.38 6.54
C VAL A 224 -7.20 13.56 6.83
N PRO A 225 -6.89 14.78 6.37
CA PRO A 225 -7.77 15.94 6.55
C PRO A 225 -8.90 15.93 5.52
N ALA A 226 -9.99 16.64 5.80
CA ALA A 226 -11.01 16.93 4.79
C ALA A 226 -10.39 17.77 3.66
N VAL A 227 -10.64 17.38 2.41
CA VAL A 227 -10.17 18.12 1.23
C VAL A 227 -10.90 19.45 1.15
N ASN A 228 -10.15 20.55 1.02
CA ASN A 228 -10.75 21.86 0.78
C ASN A 228 -11.31 21.91 -0.64
N VAL A 229 -12.63 21.90 -0.75
CA VAL A 229 -13.36 21.87 -2.03
C VAL A 229 -13.14 23.14 -2.88
N ARG A 230 -12.62 24.23 -2.30
CA ARG A 230 -12.35 25.49 -3.03
C ARG A 230 -10.96 25.56 -3.66
N SER A 231 -9.98 24.90 -3.06
CA SER A 231 -8.57 24.94 -3.49
C SER A 231 -8.03 23.55 -3.87
N PHE A 232 -8.89 22.54 -3.84
CA PHE A 232 -8.58 21.10 -3.94
C PHE A 232 -7.41 20.64 -3.07
N GLN A 233 -7.12 21.43 -2.03
CA GLN A 233 -5.94 21.27 -1.23
C GLN A 233 -6.29 20.55 0.06
N SER A 234 -5.45 19.60 0.45
CA SER A 234 -5.46 19.04 1.80
C SER A 234 -4.11 19.26 2.44
N SER A 235 -4.11 19.53 3.75
CA SER A 235 -2.91 19.81 4.54
C SER A 235 -2.66 18.67 5.50
N PHE A 236 -1.72 17.81 5.15
CA PHE A 236 -1.35 16.64 5.94
C PHE A 236 -0.43 17.02 7.08
N VAL A 237 -0.65 16.37 8.22
CA VAL A 237 0.26 16.42 9.37
C VAL A 237 0.72 15.01 9.66
N ALA A 238 2.03 14.80 9.55
CA ALA A 238 2.69 13.55 9.91
C ALA A 238 3.24 13.57 11.33
N GLN A 239 3.34 12.39 11.91
CA GLN A 239 4.08 12.09 13.13
C GLN A 239 5.14 11.07 12.76
N ILE A 240 6.41 11.49 12.81
CA ILE A 240 7.57 10.67 12.47
C ILE A 240 8.52 10.70 13.65
N ALA A 241 8.96 9.53 14.10
CA ALA A 241 9.93 9.41 15.17
C ALA A 241 10.89 8.27 14.87
N ASP A 242 12.18 8.53 14.97
CA ASP A 242 13.22 7.52 14.84
C ASP A 242 13.90 7.30 16.21
N PRO A 243 13.98 6.05 16.70
CA PRO A 243 14.75 5.72 17.90
C PRO A 243 16.25 6.06 17.78
N ASP A 244 16.80 6.06 16.56
CA ASP A 244 18.22 6.23 16.27
C ASP A 244 18.52 7.68 15.87
N SER A 245 18.90 8.48 16.87
CA SER A 245 19.15 9.93 16.71
C SER A 245 20.34 10.31 15.79
N SER A 246 21.17 9.35 15.38
CA SER A 246 22.28 9.57 14.46
C SER A 246 21.90 9.43 12.99
N ASP A 247 20.73 8.86 12.70
CA ASP A 247 20.31 8.63 11.34
C ASP A 247 19.83 9.91 10.65
N THR A 248 20.15 9.99 9.37
CA THR A 248 19.53 10.94 8.45
C THR A 248 18.39 10.25 7.72
N HIS A 249 17.31 10.98 7.43
CA HIS A 249 16.11 10.40 6.86
C HIS A 249 15.84 10.93 5.46
N THR A 250 15.42 10.03 4.59
CA THR A 250 14.71 10.39 3.36
C THR A 250 13.23 10.16 3.59
N VAL A 251 12.43 11.24 3.51
CA VAL A 251 10.98 11.18 3.64
C VAL A 251 10.35 11.40 2.28
N THR A 252 9.47 10.50 1.86
CA THR A 252 8.78 10.59 0.58
C THR A 252 7.27 10.55 0.80
N TRP A 253 6.58 11.55 0.24
CA TRP A 253 5.14 11.61 0.12
C TRP A 253 4.74 11.31 -1.32
N ASP A 254 3.98 10.24 -1.53
CA ASP A 254 3.29 9.94 -2.78
C ASP A 254 1.80 10.23 -2.59
N PHE A 255 1.22 11.11 -3.40
CA PHE A 255 -0.18 11.52 -3.28
C PHE A 255 -1.15 10.68 -4.11
N GLY A 256 -0.66 9.64 -4.78
CA GLY A 256 -1.46 8.67 -5.53
C GLY A 256 -1.96 9.16 -6.90
N ASP A 257 -1.61 10.39 -7.30
CA ASP A 257 -1.90 10.98 -8.60
C ASP A 257 -0.65 11.06 -9.51
N GLY A 258 0.45 10.43 -9.09
CA GLY A 258 1.75 10.50 -9.76
C GLY A 258 2.65 11.62 -9.24
N THR A 259 2.15 12.51 -8.39
CA THR A 259 2.96 13.52 -7.70
C THR A 259 3.67 12.90 -6.51
N VAL A 260 5.00 12.94 -6.53
CA VAL A 260 5.85 12.48 -5.44
C VAL A 260 6.73 13.62 -4.96
N ARG A 261 6.73 13.88 -3.65
CA ARG A 261 7.59 14.86 -3.00
C ARG A 261 8.56 14.16 -2.06
N THR A 262 9.86 14.37 -2.26
CA THR A 262 10.91 13.82 -1.41
C THR A 262 11.61 14.94 -0.65
N PHE A 263 11.87 14.69 0.64
CA PHE A 263 12.48 15.61 1.58
C PHE A 263 13.68 14.92 2.22
N ALA A 264 14.76 15.68 2.40
CA ALA A 264 15.99 15.21 3.05
C ALA A 264 15.98 15.39 4.59
N SER A 265 14.89 15.92 5.15
CA SER A 265 14.73 16.13 6.59
C SER A 265 13.31 15.81 7.03
N ILE A 266 13.16 15.26 8.25
CA ILE A 266 11.84 15.03 8.85
C ILE A 266 11.11 16.36 9.06
N ALA A 267 11.81 17.40 9.53
CA ALA A 267 11.21 18.68 9.90
C ALA A 267 10.44 19.32 8.73
N ASP A 268 10.98 19.24 7.51
CA ASP A 268 10.35 19.81 6.31
C ASP A 268 9.17 18.97 5.79
N ALA A 269 9.07 17.71 6.23
CA ALA A 269 8.07 16.75 5.78
C ALA A 269 6.91 16.55 6.76
N LEU A 270 6.95 17.16 7.96
CA LEU A 270 5.92 17.04 8.99
C LEU A 270 4.59 17.67 8.59
N ALA A 271 4.63 18.73 7.79
CA ALA A 271 3.45 19.45 7.31
C ALA A 271 3.57 19.69 5.81
N VAL A 272 2.79 18.95 5.03
CA VAL A 272 2.77 19.08 3.57
C VAL A 272 1.34 19.34 3.10
N SER A 273 1.19 20.26 2.16
CA SER A 273 -0.05 20.39 1.41
C SER A 273 0.11 19.80 0.02
N HIS A 274 -1.01 19.28 -0.50
CA HIS A 274 -1.13 18.82 -1.87
C HIS A 274 -2.48 19.21 -2.44
N THR A 275 -2.49 19.53 -3.73
CA THR A 275 -3.67 19.91 -4.49
C THR A 275 -3.89 18.87 -5.58
N TRP A 276 -5.01 18.15 -5.53
CA TRP A 276 -5.36 17.21 -6.58
C TRP A 276 -6.07 17.91 -7.71
N VAL A 277 -5.84 17.36 -8.89
CA VAL A 277 -6.47 17.83 -10.11
C VAL A 277 -7.77 17.07 -10.36
N ALA A 278 -7.82 15.74 -10.29
CA ALA A 278 -9.06 15.00 -10.61
C ALA A 278 -9.90 14.54 -9.40
N ASP A 279 -11.20 14.36 -9.62
CA ASP A 279 -12.11 13.60 -8.72
C ASP A 279 -11.69 12.13 -8.65
N GLY A 280 -11.58 11.58 -7.44
CA GLY A 280 -11.12 10.22 -7.26
C GLY A 280 -10.85 9.81 -5.81
N VAL A 281 -10.52 8.53 -5.66
CA VAL A 281 -9.98 7.99 -4.41
C VAL A 281 -8.49 7.73 -4.64
N TYR A 282 -7.66 8.48 -3.93
CA TYR A 282 -6.20 8.42 -4.03
C TYR A 282 -5.62 7.67 -2.83
N ALA A 283 -4.64 6.81 -3.09
CA ALA A 283 -3.84 6.20 -2.03
C ALA A 283 -2.66 7.12 -1.74
N VAL A 284 -2.71 7.81 -0.61
CA VAL A 284 -1.60 8.67 -0.17
C VAL A 284 -0.68 7.83 0.71
N THR A 285 0.60 7.81 0.36
CA THR A 285 1.62 7.01 1.02
C THR A 285 2.76 7.89 1.53
N LEU A 286 3.05 7.76 2.82
CA LEU A 286 4.22 8.33 3.48
C LEU A 286 5.24 7.22 3.69
N THR A 287 6.43 7.38 3.10
CA THR A 287 7.57 6.47 3.27
C THR A 287 8.70 7.21 3.97
N VAL A 288 9.25 6.62 5.03
CA VAL A 288 10.40 7.15 5.76
C VAL A 288 11.49 6.10 5.75
N THR A 289 12.66 6.44 5.21
CA THR A 289 13.83 5.56 5.15
C THR A 289 14.98 6.24 5.89
N ASP A 290 15.60 5.53 6.83
CA ASP A 290 16.82 5.98 7.51
C ASP A 290 18.09 5.73 6.68
N SER A 291 19.22 6.30 7.12
CA SER A 291 20.51 6.19 6.43
C SER A 291 21.11 4.79 6.40
N ALA A 292 20.66 3.91 7.29
CA ALA A 292 21.07 2.51 7.33
C ALA A 292 20.09 1.58 6.58
N GLY A 293 19.12 2.16 5.86
CA GLY A 293 18.28 1.52 4.87
C GLY A 293 16.99 0.89 5.41
N ALA A 294 16.69 1.01 6.70
CA ALA A 294 15.42 0.54 7.21
C ALA A 294 14.31 1.55 6.90
N THR A 295 13.10 1.03 6.64
CA THR A 295 12.02 1.80 6.01
C THR A 295 10.69 1.50 6.66
N THR A 296 9.89 2.55 6.88
CA THR A 296 8.50 2.46 7.31
C THR A 296 7.57 3.14 6.33
N VAL A 297 6.42 2.51 6.10
CA VAL A 297 5.41 2.97 5.15
C VAL A 297 4.07 3.11 5.87
N ALA A 298 3.46 4.28 5.79
CA ALA A 298 2.08 4.55 6.21
C ALA A 298 1.25 4.89 4.98
N THR A 299 0.05 4.30 4.84
CA THR A 299 -0.83 4.54 3.69
C THR A 299 -2.26 4.80 4.16
N ALA A 300 -2.93 5.76 3.54
CA ALA A 300 -4.34 6.05 3.78
C ALA A 300 -5.05 6.46 2.48
N SER A 301 -6.34 6.12 2.37
CA SER A 301 -7.17 6.57 1.24
C SER A 301 -7.72 7.97 1.47
N VAL A 302 -7.58 8.83 0.46
CA VAL A 302 -8.14 10.18 0.43
C VAL A 302 -9.16 10.25 -0.70
N THR A 303 -10.41 10.53 -0.36
CA THR A 303 -11.46 10.80 -1.36
C THR A 303 -11.47 12.28 -1.69
N VAL A 304 -11.13 12.62 -2.93
CA VAL A 304 -11.24 13.96 -3.48
C VAL A 304 -12.52 14.03 -4.27
N SER A 305 -13.50 14.79 -3.78
CA SER A 305 -14.69 15.15 -4.54
C SER A 305 -14.56 16.60 -4.97
N VAL A 306 -14.64 16.84 -6.28
CA VAL A 306 -14.57 18.17 -6.89
C VAL A 306 -15.88 18.96 -6.74
N TRP A 307 -16.85 18.40 -6.03
CA TRP A 307 -18.07 19.10 -5.65
C TRP A 307 -18.49 18.74 -4.22
N ALA A 308 -19.17 19.69 -3.57
CA ALA A 308 -19.73 19.50 -2.24
C ALA A 308 -21.00 20.32 -2.03
N LYS A 309 -21.94 19.73 -1.29
CA LYS A 309 -23.17 20.40 -0.84
C LYS A 309 -23.00 20.81 0.62
N VAL A 310 -22.95 22.12 0.88
CA VAL A 310 -22.70 22.69 2.21
C VAL A 310 -23.94 23.44 2.68
N ALA A 311 -24.26 23.36 3.98
CA ALA A 311 -25.39 24.10 4.54
C ALA A 311 -25.21 25.61 4.37
N ASP A 312 -26.28 26.32 4.00
CA ASP A 312 -26.25 27.78 3.92
C ASP A 312 -26.54 28.37 5.31
N GLU A 313 -25.48 28.82 5.98
CA GLU A 313 -25.55 29.40 7.34
C GLU A 313 -26.53 30.58 7.43
N ASN A 314 -26.74 31.30 6.32
CA ASN A 314 -27.64 32.44 6.26
C ASN A 314 -29.08 32.08 5.81
N ARG A 315 -29.33 30.82 5.40
CA ARG A 315 -30.63 30.36 4.89
C ARG A 315 -30.93 28.94 5.37
N PRO A 316 -31.60 28.79 6.53
CA PRO A 316 -31.95 27.48 7.08
C PRO A 316 -32.69 26.59 6.06
N GLY A 317 -32.23 25.35 5.91
CA GLY A 317 -32.80 24.37 4.96
C GLY A 317 -32.41 24.57 3.49
N LYS A 318 -31.52 25.53 3.18
CA LYS A 318 -30.89 25.70 1.87
C LYS A 318 -29.41 25.32 1.92
N PHE A 319 -28.83 25.12 0.73
CA PHE A 319 -27.46 24.66 0.57
C PHE A 319 -26.72 25.43 -0.51
N LYS A 320 -25.43 25.64 -0.28
CA LYS A 320 -24.47 26.07 -1.29
C LYS A 320 -23.91 24.83 -1.98
N LEU A 321 -23.85 24.86 -3.30
CA LEU A 321 -23.16 23.84 -4.08
C LEU A 321 -21.82 24.42 -4.53
N LEU A 322 -20.75 23.86 -4.01
CA LEU A 322 -19.38 24.17 -4.42
C LEU A 322 -18.99 23.15 -5.47
N VAL A 323 -18.43 23.60 -6.58
CA VAL A 323 -17.88 22.77 -7.64
C VAL A 323 -16.57 23.41 -8.08
N GLY A 324 -15.57 22.63 -8.43
CA GLY A 324 -14.60 23.18 -9.37
C GLY A 324 -13.99 22.16 -10.31
N GLY A 325 -13.11 22.67 -11.16
CA GLY A 325 -12.52 21.98 -12.27
C GLY A 325 -11.49 20.95 -11.84
N THR A 326 -11.16 20.11 -12.81
CA THR A 326 -10.28 18.96 -12.65
C THR A 326 -8.88 19.15 -13.22
N ASP A 327 -8.57 20.35 -13.73
CA ASP A 327 -7.42 20.74 -14.57
C ASP A 327 -7.64 20.62 -16.09
N GLY A 328 -7.01 21.55 -16.83
CA GLY A 328 -6.88 21.50 -18.28
C GLY A 328 -7.98 22.22 -19.07
N ARG A 329 -8.97 21.50 -19.59
CA ARG A 329 -10.12 22.11 -20.28
C ARG A 329 -11.39 21.54 -19.68
N ASP A 330 -11.88 22.16 -18.63
CA ASP A 330 -13.06 21.71 -17.91
C ASP A 330 -14.35 22.20 -18.55
N VAL A 331 -15.33 21.31 -18.68
CA VAL A 331 -16.69 21.64 -19.10
C VAL A 331 -17.62 21.42 -17.92
N ILE A 332 -17.92 22.50 -17.20
CA ILE A 332 -18.82 22.49 -16.04
C ILE A 332 -20.16 23.07 -16.48
N PHE A 333 -21.19 22.22 -16.52
CA PHE A 333 -22.52 22.66 -16.91
C PHE A 333 -23.57 22.26 -15.88
N PHE A 334 -24.37 23.24 -15.47
CA PHE A 334 -25.54 22.99 -14.67
C PHE A 334 -26.80 23.09 -15.51
N ARG A 335 -27.76 22.19 -15.27
CA ARG A 335 -29.14 22.35 -15.76
C ARG A 335 -30.08 22.51 -14.59
N SER A 336 -30.76 23.65 -14.53
CA SER A 336 -31.90 23.81 -13.64
C SER A 336 -33.18 23.26 -14.26
N ASP A 337 -33.82 22.32 -13.57
CA ASP A 337 -35.16 21.84 -13.92
C ASP A 337 -36.25 22.54 -13.08
N HIS A 338 -35.88 23.25 -12.00
CA HIS A 338 -36.77 23.99 -11.08
C HIS A 338 -35.97 24.96 -10.18
N HIS A 339 -36.63 25.95 -9.55
CA HIS A 339 -36.02 27.06 -8.76
C HIS A 339 -35.00 26.69 -7.65
N SER A 340 -34.86 25.42 -7.29
CA SER A 340 -33.84 24.96 -6.32
C SER A 340 -33.29 23.57 -6.66
N ARG A 341 -33.53 23.11 -7.89
CA ARG A 341 -33.13 21.79 -8.37
C ARG A 341 -32.14 21.93 -9.49
N VAL A 342 -30.97 21.34 -9.29
CA VAL A 342 -29.85 21.47 -10.21
C VAL A 342 -29.30 20.09 -10.52
N ARG A 343 -28.97 19.84 -11.78
CA ARG A 343 -28.16 18.70 -12.19
C ARG A 343 -26.79 19.20 -12.62
N LEU A 344 -25.74 18.55 -12.12
CA LEU A 344 -24.36 18.83 -12.48
C LEU A 344 -23.89 17.87 -13.57
N TRP A 345 -23.33 18.44 -14.64
CA TRP A 345 -22.46 17.74 -15.58
C TRP A 345 -21.05 18.29 -15.45
N LEU A 346 -20.10 17.38 -15.36
CA LEU A 346 -18.67 17.69 -15.33
C LEU A 346 -18.02 16.85 -16.43
N ASN A 347 -17.34 17.49 -17.37
CA ASN A 347 -16.65 16.84 -18.50
C ASN A 347 -17.56 15.86 -19.24
N SER A 348 -18.76 16.33 -19.59
CA SER A 348 -19.83 15.60 -20.29
C SER A 348 -20.43 14.39 -19.54
N ARG A 349 -20.03 14.13 -18.29
CA ARG A 349 -20.62 13.10 -17.44
C ARG A 349 -21.64 13.70 -16.50
N LYS A 350 -22.88 13.19 -16.51
CA LYS A 350 -23.89 13.54 -15.51
C LYS A 350 -23.42 12.99 -14.15
N ARG A 351 -23.18 13.88 -13.19
CA ARG A 351 -22.69 13.49 -11.86
C ARG A 351 -23.87 13.22 -10.92
N GLU A 352 -24.61 14.26 -10.56
CA GLU A 352 -25.65 14.13 -9.52
C GLU A 352 -26.77 15.16 -9.66
N ARG A 353 -27.87 14.94 -8.93
CA ARG A 353 -29.00 15.85 -8.80
C ARG A 353 -29.04 16.40 -7.38
N PHE A 354 -29.14 17.72 -7.26
CA PHE A 354 -29.22 18.41 -5.98
C PHE A 354 -30.54 19.17 -5.85
N ASP A 355 -31.14 19.11 -4.66
CA ASP A 355 -32.31 19.88 -4.27
C ASP A 355 -31.96 20.93 -3.20
N ASN A 356 -32.76 22.00 -3.10
CA ASN A 356 -32.64 23.10 -2.14
C ASN A 356 -31.36 23.94 -2.26
N ILE A 357 -30.83 24.09 -3.48
CA ILE A 357 -29.67 24.95 -3.73
C ILE A 357 -30.07 26.44 -3.67
N SER A 358 -29.32 27.25 -2.92
CA SER A 358 -29.47 28.71 -2.80
C SER A 358 -28.37 29.50 -3.51
N GLN A 359 -27.19 28.91 -3.68
CA GLN A 359 -26.04 29.51 -4.34
C GLN A 359 -25.22 28.40 -5.00
N ILE A 360 -24.68 28.68 -6.18
CA ILE A 360 -23.69 27.83 -6.84
C ILE A 360 -22.37 28.61 -6.86
N ILE A 361 -21.28 27.96 -6.44
CA ILE A 361 -19.93 28.50 -6.51
C ILE A 361 -19.12 27.55 -7.40
N VAL A 362 -18.54 28.08 -8.47
CA VAL A 362 -17.77 27.35 -9.49
C VAL A 362 -16.36 27.93 -9.58
N ARG A 363 -15.36 27.07 -9.70
CA ARG A 363 -13.96 27.44 -9.97
C ARG A 363 -13.41 26.61 -11.12
N GLY A 364 -12.81 27.23 -12.13
CA GLY A 364 -12.19 26.54 -13.27
C GLY A 364 -10.89 25.88 -12.87
N GLY A 365 -9.99 26.66 -12.27
CA GLY A 365 -8.69 26.19 -11.81
C GLY A 365 -7.62 26.53 -12.83
N ALA A 366 -6.81 25.56 -13.24
CA ALA A 366 -5.77 25.80 -14.24
C ALA A 366 -6.19 25.28 -15.62
N GLY A 367 -5.87 26.03 -16.67
CA GLY A 367 -6.15 25.70 -18.05
C GLY A 367 -7.32 26.51 -18.64
N ASN A 368 -7.74 26.16 -19.86
CA ASN A 368 -8.74 26.93 -20.61
C ASN A 368 -10.12 26.25 -20.50
N ASP A 369 -11.02 26.84 -19.73
CA ASP A 369 -12.23 26.20 -19.25
C ASP A 369 -13.51 26.74 -19.92
N TRP A 370 -14.56 25.93 -19.86
CA TRP A 370 -15.92 26.29 -20.23
C TRP A 370 -16.85 26.09 -19.04
N LEU A 371 -17.19 27.20 -18.38
CA LEU A 371 -17.99 27.23 -17.17
C LEU A 371 -19.37 27.82 -17.50
N SER A 372 -20.45 27.07 -17.26
CA SER A 372 -21.80 27.55 -17.59
C SER A 372 -22.89 27.08 -16.64
N VAL A 373 -23.66 28.03 -16.12
CA VAL A 373 -24.82 27.76 -15.27
C VAL A 373 -26.12 28.04 -16.03
N TRP A 374 -26.56 27.11 -16.86
CA TRP A 374 -27.75 27.32 -17.69
C TRP A 374 -29.04 26.73 -17.10
N GLY A 375 -30.16 27.42 -17.28
CA GLY A 375 -31.46 26.80 -17.03
C GLY A 375 -32.61 27.59 -17.58
N ARG A 376 -33.61 26.90 -18.16
CA ARG A 376 -34.85 27.52 -18.66
C ARG A 376 -35.62 28.29 -17.57
N ASN A 377 -35.41 27.92 -16.30
CA ASN A 377 -36.08 28.46 -15.11
C ASN A 377 -35.08 28.81 -13.97
N ALA A 378 -33.79 29.00 -14.27
CA ALA A 378 -32.76 29.35 -13.27
C ALA A 378 -32.85 30.82 -12.80
N ARG A 379 -34.07 31.37 -12.75
CA ARG A 379 -34.34 32.82 -12.68
C ARG A 379 -33.91 33.53 -11.40
N CYS A 380 -33.27 32.86 -10.45
CA CYS A 380 -32.96 33.46 -9.14
C CYS A 380 -31.74 32.84 -8.40
N LEU A 381 -30.94 31.98 -9.02
CA LEU A 381 -29.76 31.49 -8.32
C LEU A 381 -28.67 32.55 -8.43
N ARG A 382 -28.16 33.02 -7.29
CA ARG A 382 -26.91 33.76 -7.26
C ARG A 382 -25.80 32.75 -7.55
N THR A 383 -25.02 33.03 -8.58
CA THR A 383 -23.88 32.21 -8.98
C THR A 383 -22.61 33.01 -8.78
N GLU A 384 -21.57 32.33 -8.33
CA GLU A 384 -20.23 32.86 -8.23
C GLU A 384 -19.34 31.95 -9.08
N ILE A 385 -18.73 32.47 -10.14
CA ILE A 385 -17.88 31.68 -11.05
C ILE A 385 -16.52 32.36 -11.16
N PHE A 386 -15.47 31.57 -11.00
CA PHE A 386 -14.08 31.98 -11.23
C PHE A 386 -13.52 31.10 -12.35
N GLY A 387 -12.95 31.69 -13.40
CA GLY A 387 -12.14 30.98 -14.39
C GLY A 387 -10.82 30.51 -13.77
N ASP A 388 -10.19 31.40 -13.01
CA ASP A 388 -8.90 31.24 -12.33
C ASP A 388 -7.71 31.43 -13.29
N ALA A 389 -7.10 30.41 -13.90
CA ALA A 389 -5.92 30.60 -14.75
C ALA A 389 -6.04 29.91 -16.11
N GLY A 390 -5.87 30.66 -17.20
CA GLY A 390 -5.99 30.22 -18.59
C GLY A 390 -7.06 31.02 -19.34
N ASN A 391 -7.24 30.75 -20.63
CA ASN A 391 -8.22 31.49 -21.44
C ASN A 391 -9.59 30.79 -21.39
N ASP A 392 -10.52 31.36 -20.64
CA ASP A 392 -11.76 30.76 -20.20
C ASP A 392 -12.99 31.29 -20.92
N THR A 393 -14.06 30.50 -20.88
CA THR A 393 -15.41 30.92 -21.28
C THR A 393 -16.37 30.72 -20.12
N VAL A 394 -16.74 31.81 -19.48
CA VAL A 394 -17.58 31.86 -18.28
C VAL A 394 -18.97 32.38 -18.62
N LYS A 395 -20.01 31.63 -18.23
CA LYS A 395 -21.41 31.98 -18.46
C LYS A 395 -22.20 31.84 -17.17
N GLY A 396 -22.70 32.97 -16.69
CA GLY A 396 -23.60 33.09 -15.56
C GLY A 396 -24.94 32.40 -15.79
N SER A 397 -25.87 32.72 -14.91
CA SER A 397 -27.20 32.13 -14.83
C SER A 397 -28.26 33.07 -15.40
N SER A 398 -29.39 33.24 -14.74
CA SER A 398 -30.36 34.30 -15.06
C SER A 398 -30.78 35.05 -13.79
N GLY A 399 -29.94 34.94 -12.75
CA GLY A 399 -30.01 35.70 -11.51
C GLY A 399 -28.86 36.71 -11.46
N ASN A 400 -28.65 37.33 -10.29
CA ASN A 400 -27.55 38.26 -10.12
C ASN A 400 -26.27 37.48 -9.81
N ASP A 401 -25.33 37.47 -10.74
CA ASP A 401 -24.14 36.65 -10.71
C ASP A 401 -22.87 37.47 -10.47
N LEU A 402 -21.85 36.80 -9.92
CA LEU A 402 -20.50 37.33 -9.75
C LEU A 402 -19.56 36.46 -10.57
N LEU A 403 -18.94 37.04 -11.60
CA LEU A 403 -18.06 36.34 -12.53
C LEU A 403 -16.66 36.95 -12.48
N HIS A 404 -15.65 36.10 -12.46
CA HIS A 404 -14.23 36.43 -12.54
C HIS A 404 -13.59 35.62 -13.66
N GLY A 405 -12.82 36.27 -14.52
CA GLY A 405 -12.05 35.63 -15.58
C GLY A 405 -10.82 35.00 -14.95
N GLY A 406 -9.89 35.85 -14.53
CA GLY A 406 -8.68 35.44 -13.82
C GLY A 406 -7.45 35.81 -14.63
N ASP A 407 -6.48 34.92 -14.74
CA ASP A 407 -5.32 35.11 -15.62
C ASP A 407 -5.64 34.57 -17.02
N GLY A 408 -5.47 35.34 -18.10
CA GLY A 408 -5.65 34.86 -19.48
C GLY A 408 -6.65 35.70 -20.27
N ASP A 409 -6.81 35.42 -21.56
CA ASP A 409 -7.78 36.14 -22.40
C ASP A 409 -9.16 35.44 -22.34
N ASP A 410 -10.12 36.03 -21.63
CA ASP A 410 -11.37 35.39 -21.24
C ASP A 410 -12.62 35.89 -21.98
N ILE A 411 -13.69 35.09 -21.94
CA ILE A 411 -15.02 35.46 -22.42
C ILE A 411 -16.05 35.26 -21.31
N LEU A 412 -16.61 36.35 -20.80
CA LEU A 412 -17.55 36.35 -19.69
C LEU A 412 -18.94 36.83 -20.12
N VAL A 413 -19.99 36.09 -19.75
CA VAL A 413 -21.38 36.40 -20.10
C VAL A 413 -22.29 36.33 -18.86
N GLY A 414 -22.85 37.47 -18.44
CA GLY A 414 -23.77 37.58 -17.29
C GLY A 414 -25.16 36.98 -17.56
N HIS A 415 -25.68 37.20 -18.76
CA HIS A 415 -27.02 36.84 -19.25
C HIS A 415 -28.18 37.73 -18.78
N ALA A 416 -28.80 37.45 -17.64
CA ALA A 416 -29.93 38.24 -17.21
C ALA A 416 -29.89 38.37 -15.70
N GLY A 417 -30.15 39.56 -15.17
CA GLY A 417 -29.86 39.83 -13.76
C GLY A 417 -28.97 41.05 -13.67
N ASN A 418 -28.73 41.53 -12.45
CA ASN A 418 -27.79 42.61 -12.23
C ASN A 418 -26.45 41.98 -11.84
N ASP A 419 -25.60 41.79 -12.83
CA ASP A 419 -24.38 41.00 -12.73
C ASP A 419 -23.18 41.88 -12.36
N THR A 420 -22.16 41.26 -11.79
CA THR A 420 -20.86 41.88 -11.56
C THR A 420 -19.81 40.98 -12.19
N ILE A 421 -19.08 41.50 -13.17
CA ILE A 421 -18.18 40.76 -14.04
C ILE A 421 -16.81 41.43 -14.00
N PHE A 422 -15.79 40.65 -13.67
CA PHE A 422 -14.38 41.03 -13.66
C PHE A 422 -13.65 40.22 -14.72
N GLY A 423 -12.97 40.87 -15.67
CA GLY A 423 -12.04 40.23 -16.60
C GLY A 423 -10.78 39.77 -15.87
N ASP A 424 -10.28 40.65 -15.00
CA ASP A 424 -9.06 40.48 -14.21
C ASP A 424 -7.80 40.72 -15.07
N ALA A 425 -6.99 39.73 -15.43
CA ALA A 425 -5.74 39.95 -16.16
C ALA A 425 -5.74 39.29 -17.54
N GLY A 426 -5.62 40.06 -18.61
CA GLY A 426 -5.62 39.56 -19.99
C GLY A 426 -6.43 40.47 -20.91
N SER A 427 -6.60 40.09 -22.18
CA SER A 427 -7.47 40.84 -23.10
C SER A 427 -8.84 40.16 -23.20
N ASP A 428 -9.79 40.67 -22.42
CA ASP A 428 -11.04 39.99 -22.13
C ASP A 428 -12.23 40.49 -22.95
N ILE A 429 -13.28 39.67 -23.02
CA ILE A 429 -14.58 40.05 -23.59
C ILE A 429 -15.67 39.87 -22.54
N LEU A 430 -16.22 40.98 -22.06
CA LEU A 430 -17.24 41.01 -21.04
C LEU A 430 -18.60 41.39 -21.64
N LEU A 431 -19.61 40.55 -21.42
CA LEU A 431 -20.99 40.77 -21.87
C LEU A 431 -21.96 40.72 -20.69
N GLY A 432 -22.45 41.88 -20.23
CA GLY A 432 -23.46 41.98 -19.16
C GLY A 432 -24.80 41.34 -19.58
N GLN A 433 -25.24 41.68 -20.80
CA GLN A 433 -26.54 41.33 -21.37
C GLN A 433 -27.68 42.11 -20.71
N LYS A 434 -28.69 41.45 -20.12
CA LYS A 434 -29.91 42.14 -19.68
C LYS A 434 -29.90 42.39 -18.17
N GLY A 435 -29.83 43.64 -17.78
CA GLY A 435 -30.00 44.08 -16.39
C GLY A 435 -29.25 45.36 -16.13
N ASP A 436 -29.02 45.70 -14.86
CA ASP A 436 -28.11 46.80 -14.52
C ASP A 436 -26.80 46.18 -14.04
N ASP A 437 -25.83 46.08 -14.94
CA ASP A 437 -24.60 45.31 -14.77
C ASP A 437 -23.41 46.18 -14.37
N ARG A 438 -22.40 45.57 -13.76
CA ARG A 438 -21.08 46.17 -13.51
C ARG A 438 -20.01 45.30 -14.17
N LEU A 439 -19.30 45.87 -15.13
CA LEU A 439 -18.21 45.20 -15.85
C LEU A 439 -16.91 45.92 -15.53
N PHE A 440 -15.88 45.17 -15.15
CA PHE A 440 -14.52 45.63 -14.87
C PHE A 440 -13.58 44.85 -15.78
N GLY A 441 -12.91 45.51 -16.72
CA GLY A 441 -11.95 44.90 -17.65
C GLY A 441 -10.75 44.37 -16.88
N GLY A 442 -9.96 45.28 -16.32
CA GLY A 442 -8.83 44.95 -15.46
C GLY A 442 -7.53 45.33 -16.15
N ASP A 443 -6.57 44.41 -16.20
CA ASP A 443 -5.30 44.62 -16.89
C ASP A 443 -5.34 44.03 -18.30
N GLY A 444 -5.26 44.85 -19.35
CA GLY A 444 -5.13 44.38 -20.73
C GLY A 444 -5.93 45.23 -21.70
N ASN A 445 -6.26 44.70 -22.88
CA ASN A 445 -7.08 45.45 -23.85
C ASN A 445 -8.44 44.79 -23.96
N ASP A 446 -9.41 45.31 -23.23
CA ASP A 446 -10.67 44.62 -23.00
C ASP A 446 -11.78 45.08 -23.94
N THR A 447 -12.80 44.24 -24.09
CA THR A 447 -14.04 44.59 -24.79
C THR A 447 -15.23 44.46 -23.85
N LEU A 448 -15.82 45.59 -23.47
CA LEU A 448 -16.93 45.66 -22.54
C LEU A 448 -18.25 45.98 -23.27
N ILE A 449 -19.23 45.09 -23.12
CA ILE A 449 -20.57 45.23 -23.70
C ILE A 449 -21.60 45.10 -22.56
N GLY A 450 -22.15 46.23 -22.11
CA GLY A 450 -23.20 46.25 -21.08
C GLY A 450 -24.45 45.51 -21.54
N GLY A 451 -25.13 46.06 -22.54
CA GLY A 451 -26.34 45.48 -23.13
C GLY A 451 -27.57 46.28 -22.72
N PRO A 452 -28.79 45.70 -22.78
CA PRO A 452 -29.99 46.42 -22.36
C PRO A 452 -30.00 46.66 -20.84
N GLY A 453 -29.85 47.92 -20.42
CA GLY A 453 -29.58 48.20 -19.02
C GLY A 453 -29.24 49.64 -18.67
N CYS A 454 -28.98 49.87 -17.39
CA CYS A 454 -28.19 51.00 -16.91
C CYS A 454 -26.88 50.47 -16.34
N ASP A 455 -25.90 50.27 -17.21
CA ASP A 455 -24.68 49.55 -16.84
C ASP A 455 -23.57 50.48 -16.35
N LYS A 456 -22.58 49.91 -15.69
CA LYS A 456 -21.32 50.57 -15.36
C LYS A 456 -20.17 49.74 -15.91
N LEU A 457 -19.40 50.34 -16.81
CA LEU A 457 -18.30 49.71 -17.52
C LEU A 457 -17.00 50.39 -17.08
N PHE A 458 -16.07 49.63 -16.54
CA PHE A 458 -14.77 50.10 -16.11
C PHE A 458 -13.72 49.37 -16.93
N GLY A 459 -13.01 50.05 -17.82
CA GLY A 459 -11.95 49.42 -18.63
C GLY A 459 -10.70 49.15 -17.79
N GLU A 460 -10.40 50.08 -16.88
CA GLU A 460 -9.22 50.06 -16.02
C GLU A 460 -7.90 50.23 -16.78
N SER A 461 -6.98 49.26 -16.76
CA SER A 461 -5.64 49.40 -17.31
C SER A 461 -5.54 48.88 -18.74
N GLY A 462 -5.31 49.75 -19.71
CA GLY A 462 -4.93 49.39 -21.08
C GLY A 462 -5.74 50.16 -22.12
N ASN A 463 -5.89 49.61 -23.33
CA ASN A 463 -6.64 50.26 -24.41
C ASN A 463 -7.93 49.49 -24.68
N ASP A 464 -9.03 49.97 -24.13
CA ASP A 464 -10.28 49.23 -24.04
C ASP A 464 -11.28 49.60 -25.12
N SER A 465 -12.23 48.72 -25.36
CA SER A 465 -13.32 48.87 -26.32
C SER A 465 -14.68 48.78 -25.63
N PHE A 466 -15.38 49.91 -25.52
CA PHE A 466 -16.71 49.98 -24.94
C PHE A 466 -17.79 49.94 -26.02
N VAL A 467 -18.70 48.97 -25.97
CA VAL A 467 -19.85 48.89 -26.88
C VAL A 467 -21.11 49.35 -26.15
N ILE A 468 -21.60 50.54 -26.53
CA ILE A 468 -22.79 51.15 -25.92
C ILE A 468 -23.94 51.07 -26.93
N GLU A 469 -25.03 50.43 -26.53
CA GLU A 469 -26.25 50.33 -27.34
C GLU A 469 -27.08 51.63 -27.26
N LYS A 470 -27.77 51.97 -28.36
CA LYS A 470 -28.49 53.25 -28.46
C LYS A 470 -29.77 53.20 -27.60
N GLY A 471 -29.74 53.91 -26.48
CA GLY A 471 -30.90 54.10 -25.59
C GLY A 471 -30.61 53.75 -24.14
N ASP A 472 -29.50 53.04 -23.92
CA ASP A 472 -29.03 52.63 -22.60
C ASP A 472 -28.31 53.79 -21.90
N ARG A 473 -28.39 53.83 -20.56
CA ARG A 473 -27.81 54.92 -19.75
C ARG A 473 -26.51 54.48 -19.09
N ASP A 474 -25.69 53.80 -19.87
CA ASP A 474 -24.45 53.22 -19.39
C ASP A 474 -23.45 54.31 -19.02
N GLN A 475 -22.75 54.07 -17.91
CA GLN A 475 -21.62 54.87 -17.47
C GLN A 475 -20.35 54.11 -17.81
N HIS A 476 -19.33 54.83 -18.29
CA HIS A 476 -18.02 54.27 -18.55
C HIS A 476 -16.91 55.20 -18.06
N ASP A 477 -15.74 54.65 -17.76
CA ASP A 477 -14.55 55.39 -17.33
C ASP A 477 -13.51 55.62 -18.44
N ALA A 478 -13.85 55.26 -19.69
CA ALA A 478 -12.99 55.35 -20.87
C ALA A 478 -12.06 56.59 -20.88
N THR A 479 -10.77 56.31 -21.04
CA THR A 479 -9.65 57.24 -21.17
C THR A 479 -9.45 57.70 -22.62
N ALA A 480 -8.36 58.42 -22.90
CA ALA A 480 -8.08 58.94 -24.23
C ALA A 480 -7.63 57.86 -25.24
N ASP A 481 -7.09 56.75 -24.73
CA ASP A 481 -6.57 55.65 -25.56
C ASP A 481 -7.64 54.58 -25.87
N ASP A 482 -8.82 54.70 -25.23
CA ASP A 482 -9.93 53.77 -25.39
C ASP A 482 -10.84 54.10 -26.59
N VAL A 483 -11.52 53.07 -27.08
CA VAL A 483 -12.45 53.12 -28.20
C VAL A 483 -13.88 52.94 -27.73
N ILE A 484 -14.75 53.90 -28.07
CA ILE A 484 -16.20 53.79 -27.80
C ILE A 484 -16.95 53.50 -29.10
N LEU A 485 -17.52 52.30 -29.20
CA LEU A 485 -18.36 51.85 -30.30
C LEU A 485 -19.84 52.08 -29.98
N ARG A 486 -20.47 53.03 -30.66
CA ARG A 486 -21.91 53.29 -30.53
C ARG A 486 -22.69 52.57 -31.63
N LYS A 487 -23.55 51.62 -31.24
CA LYS A 487 -24.33 50.83 -32.19
C LYS A 487 -25.57 51.60 -32.65
N PHE A 488 -25.53 52.20 -33.84
CA PHE A 488 -26.68 52.88 -34.44
C PHE A 488 -27.65 51.86 -35.06
N ARG A 489 -28.93 51.85 -34.68
CA ARG A 489 -29.97 51.14 -35.47
C ARG A 489 -30.07 51.77 -36.86
N LYS A 490 -30.08 50.91 -37.90
CA LYS A 490 -30.39 51.17 -39.33
C LYS A 490 -30.50 52.64 -39.72
N ILE A 491 -29.53 53.12 -40.50
CA ILE A 491 -29.73 54.29 -41.37
C ILE A 491 -30.92 53.94 -42.27
N LYS A 492 -32.08 54.57 -42.04
CA LYS A 492 -33.14 54.61 -43.05
C LYS A 492 -32.62 55.56 -44.12
N TRP A 493 -32.19 55.03 -45.26
CA TRP A 493 -32.13 55.82 -46.48
C TRP A 493 -33.56 56.29 -46.78
N ARG A 494 -33.80 57.60 -46.70
CA ARG A 494 -34.91 58.20 -47.44
C ARG A 494 -34.44 58.27 -48.88
N GLU A 495 -35.12 57.59 -49.78
CA GLU A 495 -35.06 57.96 -51.20
C GLU A 495 -35.53 59.42 -51.29
N CYS A 496 -34.73 60.27 -51.93
CA CYS A 496 -35.17 61.60 -52.34
C CYS A 496 -36.23 61.43 -53.43
N GLU A 497 -37.40 62.03 -53.24
CA GLU A 497 -38.47 62.16 -54.25
C GLU A 497 -38.02 62.99 -55.46
#